data_AF-A0A6M0JVE8-F1
#
_entry.id   AF-A0A6M0JVE8-F1
#
_cell.length_a   1.000
_cell.length_b   1.000
_cell.length_c   1.000
_cell.angle_alpha   90.00
_cell.angle_beta   90.00
_cell.angle_gamma   90.00
#
_symmetry.space_group_name_H-M   'P 1'
#
loop_
_entity.id
_entity.type
_entity.pdbx_description
1 polymer ?
#
loop_
_entity_poly.entity_id
_entity_poly.type
_entity_poly.pdbx_seq_one_letter_code
_entity_poly.pdbx_strand_id
1 'polypeptide(L)'
;MRQLIKLLSWTLSVLLTLMLGIALLVALDSRPRIPETALTPAERTWVKQWISANRPSARPSSGINALSLTEREASLLLNGLLERMAQGGADLTLRDGAAELSASLRLPLDQVTSYLNVRLRLVEDAKLLRIESAKVAGLPIPAALAQTLAEQALGAVERAQVVKTLDLEEGAIHLSYAWRPHMLEHLGSGFVPEDELPDVLGAQERLHAIAQDWPRRQPITLARLLSALLAEEGDDPVAANRAAILALAAYVNGRIIRDPSEAGTKKVARPRPVALRGRRDLSQHFMTSAALTVEGNDALSNLIGWLKEVSDSDGGSGFSFADMTANRAGIRFARLATESPAGARRLQRLARSGLSEEDFMPEIDGLPEGMSHRSFVRDFGDPGGQAYKRMILNIDERIESRPLFRRSAG
;
A
#
# COMPACT_ATOMS: atom_id res chain seq x y z
N MET A 1 25.45 17.47 34.71
CA MET A 1 23.96 17.41 34.76
C MET A 1 23.30 17.02 33.44
N ARG A 2 23.45 17.75 32.32
CA ARG A 2 22.81 17.40 31.03
C ARG A 2 23.11 15.99 30.50
N GLN A 3 24.37 15.54 30.61
CA GLN A 3 24.80 14.18 30.23
C GLN A 3 24.14 13.10 31.10
N LEU A 4 24.04 13.35 32.42
CA LEU A 4 23.40 12.46 33.38
C LEU A 4 21.90 12.32 33.12
N ILE A 5 21.22 13.44 32.80
CA ILE A 5 19.79 13.47 32.49
C ILE A 5 19.48 12.71 31.19
N LYS A 6 20.33 12.85 30.16
CA LYS A 6 20.19 12.09 28.90
C LYS A 6 20.40 10.59 29.11
N LEU A 7 21.38 10.20 29.93
CA LEU A 7 21.62 8.80 30.25
C LEU A 7 20.44 8.21 31.05
N LEU A 8 19.90 8.97 32.00
CA LEU A 8 18.75 8.57 32.81
C LEU A 8 17.46 8.47 31.97
N SER A 9 17.22 9.41 31.05
CA SER A 9 16.08 9.34 30.14
C SER A 9 16.19 8.17 29.18
N TRP A 10 17.39 7.91 28.66
CA TRP A 10 17.62 6.78 27.75
C TRP A 10 17.43 5.43 28.45
N THR A 11 18.00 5.27 29.65
CA THR A 11 17.83 4.06 30.46
C THR A 11 16.38 3.85 30.89
N LEU A 12 15.66 4.92 31.27
CA LEU A 12 14.23 4.84 31.59
C LEU A 12 13.39 4.46 30.37
N SER A 13 13.66 5.04 29.19
CA SER A 13 12.98 4.67 27.96
C SER A 13 13.24 3.20 27.58
N VAL A 14 14.49 2.73 27.66
CA VAL A 14 14.84 1.33 27.39
C VAL A 14 14.12 0.40 28.37
N LEU A 15 14.09 0.75 29.66
CA LEU A 15 13.40 -0.04 30.67
C LEU A 15 11.88 -0.05 30.44
N LEU A 16 11.30 1.08 30.04
CA LEU A 16 9.87 1.19 29.72
C LEU A 16 9.52 0.36 28.48
N THR A 17 10.34 0.41 27.44
CA THR A 17 10.18 -0.42 26.23
C THR A 17 10.34 -1.90 26.54
N LEU A 18 11.31 -2.28 27.39
CA LEU A 18 11.50 -3.67 27.80
C LEU A 18 10.33 -4.16 28.64
N MET A 19 9.84 -3.35 29.58
CA MET A 19 8.63 -3.62 30.36
C MET A 19 7.40 -3.75 29.46
N LEU A 20 7.25 -2.87 28.47
CA LEU A 20 6.14 -2.92 27.52
C LEU A 20 6.22 -4.16 26.62
N GLY A 21 7.42 -4.55 26.19
CA GLY A 21 7.66 -5.77 25.42
C GLY A 21 7.38 -7.03 26.22
N ILE A 22 7.81 -7.08 27.50
CA ILE A 22 7.52 -8.18 28.42
C ILE A 22 6.02 -8.23 28.75
N ALA A 23 5.38 -7.09 29.01
CA ALA A 23 3.95 -7.02 29.26
C ALA A 23 3.14 -7.49 28.03
N LEU A 24 3.58 -7.12 26.82
CA LEU A 24 2.98 -7.59 25.58
C LEU A 24 3.17 -9.09 25.41
N LEU A 25 4.36 -9.64 25.68
CA LEU A 25 4.66 -11.08 25.65
C LEU A 25 3.84 -11.89 26.66
N VAL A 26 3.67 -11.37 27.88
CA VAL A 26 2.87 -12.00 28.94
C VAL A 26 1.36 -11.91 28.65
N ALA A 27 0.93 -10.86 27.95
CA ALA A 27 -0.46 -10.67 27.58
C ALA A 27 -0.88 -11.52 26.38
N LEU A 28 0.06 -12.08 25.60
CA LEU A 28 -0.26 -12.97 24.48
C LEU A 28 -1.08 -14.17 24.95
N ASP A 29 -2.24 -14.36 24.32
CA ASP A 29 -3.12 -15.46 24.64
C ASP A 29 -2.58 -16.75 23.98
N SER A 30 -2.60 -17.87 24.72
CA SER A 30 -2.17 -19.18 24.18
C SER A 30 -3.21 -19.83 23.26
N ARG A 31 -4.39 -19.21 23.10
CA ARG A 31 -5.50 -19.69 22.28
C ARG A 31 -6.15 -18.54 21.52
N PRO A 32 -6.63 -18.78 20.29
CA PRO A 32 -7.41 -17.80 19.57
C PRO A 32 -8.78 -17.63 20.23
N ARG A 33 -9.26 -16.39 20.36
CA ARG A 33 -10.64 -16.12 20.81
C ARG A 33 -11.65 -16.29 19.67
N ILE A 34 -11.25 -15.98 18.44
CA ILE A 34 -11.99 -16.26 17.22
C ILE A 34 -11.29 -17.41 16.50
N PRO A 35 -11.96 -18.54 16.25
CA PRO A 35 -11.34 -19.68 15.58
C PRO A 35 -10.76 -19.28 14.22
N GLU A 36 -9.57 -19.81 13.90
CA GLU A 36 -9.02 -19.75 12.56
C GLU A 36 -9.95 -20.51 11.61
N THR A 37 -10.88 -19.81 10.97
CA THR A 37 -11.84 -20.42 10.06
C THR A 37 -11.36 -20.13 8.65
N ALA A 38 -10.73 -21.13 8.02
CA ALA A 38 -10.44 -21.04 6.60
C ALA A 38 -11.76 -20.88 5.83
N LEU A 39 -11.84 -19.85 4.99
CA LEU A 39 -13.02 -19.61 4.16
C LEU A 39 -13.33 -20.87 3.34
N THR A 40 -14.61 -21.18 3.14
CA THR A 40 -14.99 -22.26 2.22
C THR A 40 -14.71 -21.84 0.77
N PRO A 41 -14.58 -22.78 -0.18
CA PRO A 41 -14.44 -22.43 -1.60
C PRO A 41 -15.58 -21.54 -2.12
N ALA A 42 -16.81 -21.75 -1.63
CA ALA A 42 -17.97 -20.93 -1.96
C ALA A 42 -17.84 -19.50 -1.40
N GLU A 43 -17.42 -19.34 -0.14
CA GLU A 43 -17.20 -18.04 0.48
C GLU A 43 -16.05 -17.28 -0.17
N ARG A 44 -14.95 -17.96 -0.51
CA ARG A 44 -13.85 -17.35 -1.30
C ARG A 44 -14.34 -16.86 -2.67
N THR A 45 -15.18 -17.65 -3.33
CA THR A 45 -15.77 -17.27 -4.62
C THR A 45 -16.68 -16.06 -4.45
N TRP A 46 -17.50 -16.05 -3.40
CA TRP A 46 -18.36 -14.90 -3.07
C TRP A 46 -17.54 -13.64 -2.79
N VAL A 47 -16.48 -13.71 -1.97
CA VAL A 47 -15.59 -12.57 -1.68
C VAL A 47 -14.99 -12.01 -2.98
N LYS A 48 -14.50 -12.89 -3.86
CA LYS A 48 -13.97 -12.50 -5.18
C LYS A 48 -15.05 -11.83 -6.04
N GLN A 49 -16.25 -12.42 -6.11
CA GLN A 49 -17.37 -11.87 -6.88
C GLN A 49 -17.81 -10.52 -6.34
N TRP A 50 -17.94 -10.38 -5.02
CA TRP A 50 -18.30 -9.12 -4.37
C TRP A 50 -17.29 -8.02 -4.69
N ILE A 51 -15.99 -8.34 -4.60
CA ILE A 51 -14.91 -7.44 -4.99
C ILE A 51 -15.00 -7.08 -6.48
N SER A 52 -15.29 -8.05 -7.35
CA SER A 52 -15.42 -7.82 -8.79
C SER A 52 -16.64 -6.98 -9.18
N ALA A 53 -17.78 -7.20 -8.52
CA ALA A 53 -19.06 -6.55 -8.82
C ALA A 53 -19.10 -5.12 -8.27
N ASN A 54 -18.34 -4.89 -7.20
CA ASN A 54 -18.09 -3.58 -6.63
C ASN A 54 -16.75 -3.02 -7.13
N ARG A 55 -16.27 -3.50 -8.30
CA ARG A 55 -15.14 -2.92 -9.03
C ARG A 55 -15.43 -1.45 -9.25
N PRO A 56 -14.51 -0.60 -8.83
CA PRO A 56 -14.75 0.83 -9.01
C PRO A 56 -14.66 1.30 -10.46
N SER A 57 -14.02 0.53 -11.34
CA SER A 57 -13.93 0.76 -12.79
C SER A 57 -15.14 0.23 -13.59
N ALA A 58 -15.97 -0.63 -12.98
CA ALA A 58 -17.10 -1.27 -13.67
C ALA A 58 -18.40 -0.43 -13.62
N ARG A 59 -18.42 0.68 -12.86
CA ARG A 59 -19.59 1.58 -12.75
C ARG A 59 -19.29 2.92 -13.42
N PRO A 60 -20.01 3.31 -14.50
CA PRO A 60 -19.72 4.52 -15.28
C PRO A 60 -20.02 5.87 -14.61
N SER A 61 -20.37 5.94 -13.33
CA SER A 61 -20.89 7.17 -12.73
C SER A 61 -19.94 7.79 -11.71
N SER A 62 -19.52 9.02 -11.99
CA SER A 62 -19.20 10.00 -10.95
C SER A 62 -20.45 10.19 -10.07
N GLY A 63 -20.54 9.44 -8.97
CA GLY A 63 -21.71 9.39 -8.10
C GLY A 63 -21.36 8.86 -6.72
N ILE A 64 -22.22 9.14 -5.74
CA ILE A 64 -22.14 8.54 -4.41
C ILE A 64 -22.53 7.07 -4.58
N ASN A 65 -21.59 6.15 -4.36
CA ASN A 65 -21.86 4.72 -4.36
C ASN A 65 -22.29 4.31 -2.95
N ALA A 66 -23.42 3.63 -2.84
CA ALA A 66 -23.85 2.99 -1.60
C ALA A 66 -23.49 1.50 -1.66
N LEU A 67 -22.93 0.99 -0.58
CA LEU A 67 -22.74 -0.43 -0.31
C LEU A 67 -23.47 -0.77 0.97
N SER A 68 -24.17 -1.89 0.96
CA SER A 68 -24.73 -2.49 2.15
C SER A 68 -24.03 -3.81 2.36
N LEU A 69 -23.48 -4.02 3.54
CA LEU A 69 -22.84 -5.26 3.95
C LEU A 69 -23.56 -5.78 5.18
N THR A 70 -24.05 -7.01 5.11
CA THR A 70 -24.51 -7.70 6.32
C THR A 70 -23.32 -8.02 7.23
N GLU A 71 -23.60 -8.26 8.50
CA GLU A 71 -22.61 -8.71 9.50
C GLU A 71 -21.76 -9.87 8.98
N ARG A 72 -22.43 -10.90 8.42
CA ARG A 72 -21.76 -12.07 7.85
C ARG A 72 -20.83 -11.68 6.70
N GLU A 73 -21.30 -10.85 5.78
CA GLU A 73 -20.54 -10.44 4.60
C GLU A 73 -19.30 -9.61 4.98
N ALA A 74 -19.45 -8.69 5.94
CA ALA A 74 -18.34 -7.92 6.48
C ALA A 74 -17.31 -8.83 7.19
N SER A 75 -17.76 -9.77 8.03
CA SER A 75 -16.89 -10.78 8.64
C SER A 75 -16.17 -11.63 7.59
N LEU A 76 -16.83 -12.05 6.50
CA LEU A 76 -16.21 -12.81 5.42
C LEU A 76 -15.13 -12.01 4.69
N LEU A 77 -15.38 -10.72 4.42
CA LEU A 77 -14.38 -9.83 3.81
C LEU A 77 -13.16 -9.65 4.73
N LEU A 78 -13.37 -9.45 6.03
CA LEU A 78 -12.28 -9.33 7.01
C LEU A 78 -11.44 -10.61 7.09
N ASN A 79 -12.07 -11.80 7.14
CA ASN A 79 -11.35 -13.07 7.15
C ASN A 79 -10.58 -13.29 5.84
N GLY A 80 -11.13 -12.86 4.70
CA GLY A 80 -10.42 -12.93 3.40
C GLY A 80 -9.17 -12.03 3.34
N LEU A 81 -9.19 -10.89 4.03
CA LEU A 81 -8.02 -10.03 4.21
C LEU A 81 -7.01 -10.67 5.19
N LEU A 82 -7.50 -11.20 6.30
CA LEU A 82 -6.66 -11.84 7.31
C LEU A 82 -5.92 -13.06 6.74
N GLU A 83 -6.58 -13.95 5.99
CA GLU A 83 -5.97 -15.14 5.36
C GLU A 83 -4.73 -14.79 4.51
N ARG A 84 -4.62 -13.55 4.04
CA ARG A 84 -3.47 -13.05 3.27
C ARG A 84 -2.39 -12.38 4.09
N MET A 85 -2.78 -11.56 5.06
CA MET A 85 -1.84 -10.72 5.81
C MET A 85 -1.26 -11.44 7.03
N ALA A 86 -2.04 -12.35 7.61
CA ALA A 86 -1.71 -13.07 8.82
C ALA A 86 -2.36 -14.47 8.81
N GLN A 87 -2.14 -15.25 9.86
CA GLN A 87 -2.99 -16.42 10.13
C GLN A 87 -3.89 -16.02 11.28
N GLY A 88 -5.21 -16.17 11.16
CA GLY A 88 -6.12 -15.65 12.16
C GLY A 88 -7.59 -15.76 11.79
N GLY A 89 -8.44 -15.25 12.68
CA GLY A 89 -9.87 -15.12 12.47
C GLY A 89 -10.36 -13.75 12.92
N ALA A 90 -11.35 -13.21 12.21
CA ALA A 90 -12.05 -12.00 12.60
C ALA A 90 -13.55 -12.24 12.64
N ASP A 91 -14.21 -11.52 13.52
CA ASP A 91 -15.66 -11.45 13.58
C ASP A 91 -16.07 -10.01 13.87
N LEU A 92 -17.17 -9.60 13.26
CA LEU A 92 -17.76 -8.29 13.40
C LEU A 92 -19.18 -8.49 13.86
N THR A 93 -19.59 -7.75 14.89
CA THR A 93 -20.99 -7.70 15.33
C THR A 93 -21.50 -6.28 15.21
N LEU A 94 -22.69 -6.13 14.64
CA LEU A 94 -23.25 -4.83 14.28
C LEU A 94 -24.49 -4.52 15.12
N ARG A 95 -24.51 -3.34 15.72
CA ARG A 95 -25.62 -2.79 16.49
C ARG A 95 -25.90 -1.36 16.02
N ASP A 96 -27.07 -0.87 16.38
CA ASP A 96 -27.48 0.51 16.10
C ASP A 96 -26.43 1.51 16.63
N GLY A 97 -25.78 2.23 15.71
CA GLY A 97 -24.73 3.21 15.97
C GLY A 97 -23.39 2.66 16.50
N ALA A 98 -23.21 1.33 16.55
CA ALA A 98 -22.00 0.72 17.11
C ALA A 98 -21.60 -0.61 16.47
N ALA A 99 -20.30 -0.81 16.25
CA ALA A 99 -19.73 -2.04 15.75
C ALA A 99 -18.72 -2.61 16.75
N GLU A 100 -18.78 -3.91 17.02
CA GLU A 100 -17.78 -4.61 17.82
C GLU A 100 -17.00 -5.58 16.94
N LEU A 101 -15.73 -5.23 16.71
CA LEU A 101 -14.77 -6.03 15.95
C LEU A 101 -13.93 -6.85 16.93
N SER A 102 -13.90 -8.16 16.73
CA SER A 102 -12.99 -9.07 17.42
C SER A 102 -12.08 -9.77 16.42
N ALA A 103 -10.77 -9.74 16.64
CA ALA A 103 -9.80 -10.39 15.78
C ALA A 103 -8.79 -11.20 16.60
N SER A 104 -8.33 -12.31 16.05
CA SER A 104 -7.32 -13.19 16.62
C SER A 104 -6.22 -13.41 15.60
N LEU A 105 -5.04 -12.85 15.86
CA LEU A 105 -3.89 -12.94 14.95
C LEU A 105 -2.85 -13.88 15.54
N ARG A 106 -2.46 -14.91 14.80
CA ARG A 106 -1.34 -15.78 15.15
C ARG A 106 -0.03 -15.07 14.87
N LEU A 107 0.84 -15.03 15.89
CA LEU A 107 2.18 -14.46 15.75
C LEU A 107 3.18 -15.52 15.27
N PRO A 108 4.09 -15.19 14.34
CA PRO A 108 5.11 -16.09 13.84
C PRO A 108 6.28 -16.18 14.83
N LEU A 109 6.03 -16.70 16.03
CA LEU A 109 7.07 -16.98 17.03
C LEU A 109 7.46 -18.47 16.95
N ASP A 110 8.70 -18.74 16.56
CA ASP A 110 9.19 -20.08 16.17
C ASP A 110 9.05 -21.18 17.25
N GLN A 111 8.80 -20.81 18.51
CA GLN A 111 8.76 -21.75 19.65
C GLN A 111 7.47 -21.71 20.47
N VAL A 112 6.60 -20.71 20.28
CA VAL A 112 5.37 -20.56 21.07
C VAL A 112 4.23 -20.19 20.14
N THR A 113 3.18 -21.01 20.14
CA THR A 113 1.94 -20.65 19.45
C THR A 113 1.24 -19.57 20.27
N SER A 114 1.41 -18.33 19.86
CA SER A 114 0.86 -17.16 20.53
C SER A 114 -0.14 -16.43 19.65
N TYR A 115 -1.20 -15.93 20.27
CA TYR A 115 -2.25 -15.19 19.63
C TYR A 115 -2.34 -13.77 20.20
N LEU A 116 -2.41 -12.80 19.30
CA LEU A 116 -2.78 -11.44 19.59
C LEU A 116 -4.28 -11.29 19.37
N ASN A 117 -5.03 -11.29 20.47
CA ASN A 117 -6.48 -11.09 20.44
C ASN A 117 -6.81 -9.60 20.59
N VAL A 118 -7.43 -9.02 19.57
CA VAL A 118 -7.82 -7.61 19.56
C VAL A 118 -9.33 -7.53 19.60
N ARG A 119 -9.87 -6.64 20.43
CA ARG A 119 -11.29 -6.28 20.44
C ARG A 119 -11.43 -4.77 20.40
N LEU A 120 -12.13 -4.26 19.41
CA LEU A 120 -12.42 -2.85 19.23
C LEU A 120 -13.93 -2.64 19.26
N ARG A 121 -14.36 -1.65 20.04
CA ARG A 121 -15.72 -1.13 19.98
C ARG A 121 -15.68 0.22 19.29
N LEU A 122 -16.36 0.29 18.16
CA LEU A 122 -16.44 1.42 17.26
C LEU A 122 -17.84 2.03 17.39
N VAL A 123 -17.92 3.34 17.46
CA VAL A 123 -19.19 4.09 17.50
C VAL A 123 -19.19 5.12 16.40
N GLU A 124 -20.36 5.45 15.87
CA GLU A 124 -20.51 6.51 14.88
C GLU A 124 -20.09 7.87 15.44
N ASP A 125 -19.32 8.62 14.66
CA ASP A 125 -18.94 9.99 14.96
C ASP A 125 -18.93 10.84 13.67
N ALA A 126 -20.09 11.45 13.40
CA ALA A 126 -20.39 12.33 12.27
C ALA A 126 -20.15 11.75 10.86
N LYS A 127 -18.89 11.50 10.47
CA LYS A 127 -18.49 11.02 9.13
C LYS A 127 -17.68 9.71 9.18
N LEU A 128 -17.20 9.30 10.35
CA LEU A 128 -16.30 8.16 10.54
C LEU A 128 -16.64 7.39 11.83
N LEU A 129 -15.91 6.32 12.08
CA LEU A 129 -16.01 5.55 13.31
C LEU A 129 -14.97 6.02 14.32
N ARG A 130 -15.42 6.27 15.55
CA ARG A 130 -14.54 6.53 16.70
C ARG A 130 -14.36 5.26 17.51
N ILE A 131 -13.13 4.98 17.93
CA ILE A 131 -12.86 3.88 18.87
C ILE A 131 -13.33 4.32 20.26
N GLU A 132 -14.41 3.73 20.75
CA GLU A 132 -14.90 3.94 22.12
C GLU A 132 -14.06 3.15 23.13
N SER A 133 -13.72 1.90 22.78
CA SER A 133 -12.83 1.08 23.61
C SER A 133 -12.02 0.11 22.79
N ALA A 134 -10.81 -0.17 23.27
CA ALA A 134 -9.91 -1.14 22.67
C ALA A 134 -9.37 -2.06 23.75
N LYS A 135 -9.32 -3.36 23.45
CA LYS A 135 -8.65 -4.37 24.27
C LYS A 135 -7.68 -5.13 23.38
N VAL A 136 -6.45 -5.26 23.85
CA VAL A 136 -5.43 -6.06 23.19
C VAL A 136 -4.93 -7.07 24.18
N ALA A 137 -5.03 -8.34 23.80
CA ALA A 137 -4.60 -9.48 24.59
C ALA A 137 -5.21 -9.45 26.01
N GLY A 138 -6.50 -9.06 26.08
CA GLY A 138 -7.27 -8.91 27.32
C GLY A 138 -7.04 -7.61 28.09
N LEU A 139 -5.99 -6.83 27.79
CA LEU A 139 -5.69 -5.57 28.45
C LEU A 139 -6.44 -4.40 27.79
N PRO A 140 -7.18 -3.57 28.56
CA PRO A 140 -7.77 -2.36 28.02
C PRO A 140 -6.67 -1.37 27.65
N ILE A 141 -6.71 -0.87 26.42
CA ILE A 141 -5.85 0.21 25.94
C ILE A 141 -6.67 1.52 25.99
N PRO A 142 -6.06 2.65 26.39
CA PRO A 142 -6.72 3.95 26.29
C PRO A 142 -7.24 4.20 24.88
N ALA A 143 -8.52 4.56 24.75
CA ALA A 143 -9.19 4.76 23.47
C ALA A 143 -8.46 5.79 22.58
N ALA A 144 -7.94 6.87 23.17
CA ALA A 144 -7.17 7.88 22.45
C ALA A 144 -5.88 7.30 21.81
N LEU A 145 -5.17 6.42 22.51
CA LEU A 145 -3.98 5.77 21.96
C LEU A 145 -4.36 4.81 20.83
N ALA A 146 -5.43 4.02 21.01
CA ALA A 146 -5.95 3.15 19.97
C ALA A 146 -6.41 3.95 18.73
N GLN A 147 -7.07 5.09 18.94
CA GLN A 147 -7.50 6.01 17.89
C GLN A 147 -6.31 6.58 17.13
N THR A 148 -5.27 7.09 17.80
CA THR A 148 -4.07 7.60 17.12
C THR A 148 -3.35 6.50 16.31
N LEU A 149 -3.25 5.29 16.84
CA LEU A 149 -2.65 4.16 16.11
C LEU A 149 -3.51 3.76 14.90
N ALA A 150 -4.83 3.79 15.04
CA ALA A 150 -5.77 3.52 13.95
C ALA A 150 -5.68 4.59 12.87
N GLU A 151 -5.66 5.87 13.24
CA GLU A 151 -5.49 7.01 12.32
C GLU A 151 -4.12 7.01 11.65
N GLN A 152 -3.04 6.57 12.31
CA GLN A 152 -1.74 6.39 11.65
C GLN A 152 -1.78 5.23 10.64
N ALA A 153 -2.46 4.13 10.97
CA ALA A 153 -2.61 3.00 10.06
C ALA A 153 -3.55 3.32 8.88
N LEU A 154 -4.61 4.09 9.12
CA LEU A 154 -5.68 4.45 8.19
C LEU A 154 -5.50 5.83 7.55
N GLY A 155 -4.52 6.63 7.97
CA GLY A 155 -4.29 7.99 7.49
C GLY A 155 -3.93 8.07 6.01
N ALA A 156 -3.65 6.92 5.38
CA ALA A 156 -3.55 6.74 3.93
C ALA A 156 -4.93 6.63 3.23
N VAL A 157 -5.92 6.05 3.90
CA VAL A 157 -7.29 5.82 3.40
C VAL A 157 -8.14 7.08 3.53
N GLU A 158 -8.00 7.84 4.62
CA GLU A 158 -8.72 9.10 4.83
C GLU A 158 -8.28 10.21 3.86
N ARG A 159 -6.99 10.26 3.51
CA ARG A 159 -6.45 11.19 2.51
C ARG A 159 -7.00 10.96 1.10
N ALA A 160 -7.59 9.81 0.82
CA ALA A 160 -8.22 9.51 -0.47
C ALA A 160 -9.67 10.07 -0.60
N GLN A 161 -10.22 10.75 0.42
CA GLN A 161 -11.58 11.34 0.42
C GLN A 161 -12.68 10.39 -0.11
N VAL A 162 -12.57 9.10 0.16
CA VAL A 162 -13.42 8.08 -0.47
C VAL A 162 -14.76 7.96 0.24
N VAL A 163 -14.81 8.03 1.58
CA VAL A 163 -16.03 7.78 2.37
C VAL A 163 -16.77 9.08 2.66
N LYS A 164 -18.10 9.10 2.39
CA LYS A 164 -18.99 10.25 2.61
C LYS A 164 -19.89 10.09 3.82
N THR A 165 -20.52 8.93 3.98
CA THR A 165 -21.30 8.55 5.17
C THR A 165 -21.10 7.07 5.46
N LEU A 166 -21.11 6.72 6.74
CA LEU A 166 -21.07 5.35 7.22
C LEU A 166 -22.14 5.27 8.31
N ASP A 167 -23.15 4.45 8.06
CA ASP A 167 -24.28 4.23 8.95
C ASP A 167 -24.28 2.74 9.38
N LEU A 168 -24.38 2.51 10.68
CA LEU A 168 -24.36 1.22 11.36
C LEU A 168 -25.77 0.91 11.85
N GLU A 169 -26.43 -0.01 11.17
CA GLU A 169 -27.73 -0.54 11.56
C GLU A 169 -27.58 -1.94 12.19
N GLU A 170 -28.63 -2.42 12.84
CA GLU A 170 -28.63 -3.76 13.41
C GLU A 170 -28.44 -4.81 12.31
N GLY A 171 -27.30 -5.51 12.35
CA GLY A 171 -26.93 -6.55 11.37
C GLY A 171 -26.44 -6.06 10.01
N ALA A 172 -26.33 -4.74 9.76
CA ALA A 172 -25.88 -4.20 8.48
C ALA A 172 -25.04 -2.92 8.61
N ILE A 173 -24.02 -2.80 7.75
CA ILE A 173 -23.27 -1.55 7.53
C ILE A 173 -23.70 -0.97 6.20
N HIS A 174 -24.10 0.30 6.21
CA HIS A 174 -24.36 1.10 5.03
C HIS A 174 -23.22 2.09 4.84
N LEU A 175 -22.46 1.88 3.77
CA LEU A 175 -21.32 2.73 3.42
C LEU A 175 -21.65 3.50 2.15
N SER A 176 -21.76 4.82 2.28
CA SER A 176 -21.81 5.72 1.12
C SER A 176 -20.44 6.32 0.88
N TYR A 177 -19.87 6.05 -0.29
CA TYR A 177 -18.53 6.48 -0.65
C TYR A 177 -18.54 7.09 -2.05
N ALA A 178 -17.89 8.23 -2.21
CA ALA A 178 -17.69 8.84 -3.51
C ALA A 178 -16.43 8.26 -4.13
N TRP A 179 -16.57 7.11 -4.78
CA TRP A 179 -15.49 6.60 -5.61
C TRP A 179 -15.32 7.49 -6.84
N ARG A 180 -14.16 8.12 -6.99
CA ARG A 180 -13.77 8.75 -8.25
C ARG A 180 -13.08 7.66 -9.10
N PRO A 181 -13.71 7.16 -10.18
CA PRO A 181 -13.32 5.95 -10.94
C PRO A 181 -11.93 5.96 -11.57
N HIS A 182 -11.16 7.01 -11.32
CA HIS A 182 -9.91 7.26 -11.96
C HIS A 182 -8.83 7.76 -11.00
N MET A 183 -8.85 7.50 -9.69
CA MET A 183 -7.77 7.93 -8.79
C MET A 183 -6.38 7.50 -9.28
N LEU A 184 -6.23 6.25 -9.77
CA LEU A 184 -4.98 5.74 -10.35
C LEU A 184 -4.69 6.29 -11.75
N GLU A 185 -5.72 6.76 -12.45
CA GLU A 185 -5.64 7.42 -13.76
C GLU A 185 -5.57 8.96 -13.62
N HIS A 186 -5.72 9.52 -12.42
CA HIS A 186 -5.62 10.94 -12.09
C HIS A 186 -4.60 11.10 -10.97
N LEU A 187 -3.43 10.49 -11.13
CA LEU A 187 -2.18 11.02 -10.56
C LEU A 187 -2.01 12.43 -11.16
N GLY A 188 -2.66 13.39 -10.54
CA GLY A 188 -2.75 14.80 -10.89
C GLY A 188 -2.84 15.61 -9.60
N SER A 189 -3.19 16.88 -9.70
CA SER A 189 -3.08 17.85 -8.60
C SER A 189 -3.75 17.43 -7.29
N GLY A 190 -4.80 16.60 -7.33
CA GLY A 190 -5.52 16.16 -6.12
C GLY A 190 -4.84 15.07 -5.29
N PHE A 191 -3.72 14.52 -5.76
CA PHE A 191 -2.94 13.51 -5.03
C PHE A 191 -1.75 14.08 -4.28
N VAL A 192 -1.40 15.35 -4.53
CA VAL A 192 -0.24 16.00 -3.95
C VAL A 192 -0.71 16.92 -2.83
N PRO A 193 -0.19 16.77 -1.59
CA PRO A 193 -0.44 17.74 -0.52
C PRO A 193 -0.11 19.17 -0.96
N GLU A 194 -0.89 20.16 -0.53
CA GLU A 194 -0.70 21.56 -0.95
C GLU A 194 0.70 22.10 -0.60
N ASP A 195 1.27 21.64 0.50
CA ASP A 195 2.62 21.96 0.97
C ASP A 195 3.73 21.32 0.13
N GLU A 196 3.47 20.19 -0.52
CA GLU A 196 4.43 19.47 -1.38
C GLU A 196 4.30 19.82 -2.86
N LEU A 197 3.21 20.48 -3.26
CA LEU A 197 2.92 20.82 -4.65
C LEU A 197 4.06 21.60 -5.35
N PRO A 198 4.72 22.59 -4.72
CA PRO A 198 5.83 23.30 -5.36
C PRO A 198 7.00 22.38 -5.75
N ASP A 199 7.38 21.46 -4.88
CA ASP A 199 8.49 20.53 -5.12
C ASP A 199 8.17 19.53 -6.24
N VAL A 200 6.91 19.07 -6.27
CA VAL A 200 6.42 18.17 -7.32
C VAL A 200 6.36 18.88 -8.67
N LEU A 201 5.92 20.13 -8.72
CA LEU A 201 5.93 20.94 -9.95
C LEU A 201 7.37 21.16 -10.44
N GLY A 202 8.31 21.47 -9.55
CA GLY A 202 9.73 21.58 -9.90
C GLY A 202 10.31 20.27 -10.45
N ALA A 203 9.96 19.12 -9.87
CA ALA A 203 10.34 17.82 -10.41
C ALA A 203 9.73 17.54 -11.78
N GLN A 204 8.47 17.93 -12.00
CA GLN A 204 7.78 17.79 -13.29
C GLN A 204 8.45 18.63 -14.40
N GLU A 205 8.89 19.85 -14.10
CA GLU A 205 9.62 20.70 -15.05
C GLU A 205 10.95 20.06 -15.47
N ARG A 206 11.72 19.53 -14.50
CA ARG A 206 12.96 18.79 -14.78
C ARG A 206 12.71 17.57 -15.65
N LEU A 207 11.65 16.79 -15.38
CA LEU A 207 11.26 15.66 -16.24
C LEU A 207 11.00 16.09 -17.67
N HIS A 208 10.29 17.20 -17.86
CA HIS A 208 9.99 17.72 -19.19
C HIS A 208 11.25 18.16 -19.93
N ALA A 209 12.18 18.82 -19.25
CA ALA A 209 13.47 19.21 -19.84
C ALA A 209 14.25 17.98 -20.31
N ILE A 210 14.39 16.95 -19.45
CA ILE A 210 15.08 15.70 -19.81
C ILE A 210 14.42 15.01 -21.01
N ALA A 211 13.09 14.99 -21.04
CA ALA A 211 12.35 14.34 -22.11
C ALA A 211 12.46 15.09 -23.46
N GLN A 212 12.54 16.42 -23.43
CA GLN A 212 12.68 17.25 -24.63
C GLN A 212 14.03 17.04 -25.31
N ASP A 213 15.10 16.90 -24.54
CA ASP A 213 16.47 16.72 -25.05
C ASP A 213 16.77 15.28 -25.51
N TRP A 214 15.89 14.32 -25.19
CA TRP A 214 16.15 12.91 -25.48
C TRP A 214 16.01 12.58 -26.99
N PRO A 215 16.79 11.65 -27.57
CA PRO A 215 16.64 11.26 -28.97
C PRO A 215 15.27 10.63 -29.27
N ARG A 216 14.52 11.14 -30.25
CA ARG A 216 13.12 10.72 -30.53
C ARG A 216 12.90 9.23 -30.82
N ARG A 217 13.93 8.51 -31.30
CA ARG A 217 13.83 7.11 -31.74
C ARG A 217 14.02 6.07 -30.63
N GLN A 218 14.35 6.50 -29.40
CA GLN A 218 14.62 5.59 -28.30
C GLN A 218 13.61 5.82 -27.16
N PRO A 219 13.03 4.77 -26.56
CA PRO A 219 12.28 4.91 -25.31
C PRO A 219 13.22 5.41 -24.21
N ILE A 220 12.70 6.21 -23.28
CA ILE A 220 13.47 6.63 -22.11
C ILE A 220 13.42 5.49 -21.09
N THR A 221 14.54 5.09 -20.51
CA THR A 221 14.51 4.09 -19.42
C THR A 221 14.06 4.75 -18.12
N LEU A 222 13.31 4.02 -17.30
CA LEU A 222 12.86 4.51 -16.01
C LEU A 222 14.05 4.89 -15.11
N ALA A 223 15.10 4.07 -15.16
CA ALA A 223 16.34 4.29 -14.41
C ALA A 223 16.99 5.64 -14.73
N ARG A 224 16.94 6.09 -16.00
CA ARG A 224 17.50 7.39 -16.40
C ARG A 224 16.76 8.55 -15.77
N LEU A 225 15.42 8.51 -15.77
CA LEU A 225 14.60 9.57 -15.16
C LEU A 225 14.75 9.57 -13.63
N LEU A 226 14.76 8.40 -13.00
CA LEU A 226 15.01 8.26 -11.56
C LEU A 226 16.38 8.81 -11.17
N SER A 227 17.43 8.48 -11.93
CA SER A 227 18.79 8.98 -11.68
C SER A 227 18.84 10.51 -11.68
N ALA A 228 18.20 11.12 -12.67
CA ALA A 228 18.25 12.57 -12.83
C ALA A 228 17.42 13.29 -11.77
N LEU A 229 16.23 12.78 -11.42
CA LEU A 229 15.38 13.42 -10.42
C LEU A 229 15.87 13.25 -8.99
N LEU A 230 16.47 12.10 -8.67
CA LEU A 230 16.92 11.79 -7.31
C LEU A 230 18.37 12.23 -7.06
N ALA A 231 19.05 12.83 -8.03
CA ALA A 231 20.42 13.32 -7.84
C ALA A 231 20.52 14.55 -6.92
N GLU A 232 19.41 15.29 -6.75
CA GLU A 232 19.33 16.54 -6.01
C GLU A 232 19.62 16.35 -4.51
N GLU A 233 20.39 17.28 -3.94
CA GLU A 233 20.55 17.42 -2.49
C GLU A 233 19.64 18.53 -1.99
N GLY A 234 18.74 18.19 -1.08
CA GLY A 234 17.95 19.14 -0.31
C GLY A 234 18.15 18.92 1.18
N ASP A 235 17.72 19.90 1.97
CA ASP A 235 17.72 19.80 3.44
C ASP A 235 16.86 18.62 3.92
N ASP A 236 15.74 18.36 3.23
CA ASP A 236 14.90 17.18 3.42
C ASP A 236 14.99 16.20 2.23
N PRO A 237 15.82 15.14 2.35
CA PRO A 237 15.96 14.15 1.29
C PRO A 237 14.71 13.26 1.13
N VAL A 238 13.88 13.12 2.16
CA VAL A 238 12.65 12.31 2.10
C VAL A 238 11.60 13.04 1.28
N ALA A 239 11.37 14.32 1.58
CA ALA A 239 10.43 15.16 0.84
C ALA A 239 10.85 15.29 -0.64
N ALA A 240 12.13 15.54 -0.93
CA ALA A 240 12.64 15.62 -2.29
C ALA A 240 12.42 14.32 -3.08
N ASN A 241 12.67 13.16 -2.46
CA ASN A 241 12.45 11.86 -3.09
C ASN A 241 10.96 11.56 -3.33
N ARG A 242 10.11 11.92 -2.36
CA ARG A 242 8.65 11.82 -2.47
C ARG A 242 8.14 12.63 -3.67
N ALA A 243 8.56 13.88 -3.78
CA ALA A 243 8.17 14.75 -4.88
C ALA A 243 8.61 14.21 -6.25
N ALA A 244 9.84 13.68 -6.34
CA ALA A 244 10.35 13.01 -7.54
C ALA A 244 9.52 11.78 -7.94
N ILE A 245 9.15 10.94 -6.97
CA ILE A 245 8.33 9.74 -7.21
C ILE A 245 6.95 10.14 -7.74
N LEU A 246 6.30 11.13 -7.14
CA LEU A 246 4.97 11.60 -7.55
C LEU A 246 4.97 12.21 -8.96
N ALA A 247 5.92 13.09 -9.24
CA ALA A 247 6.07 13.70 -10.56
C ALA A 247 6.31 12.64 -11.65
N LEU A 248 7.19 11.67 -11.39
CA LEU A 248 7.52 10.62 -12.34
C LEU A 248 6.36 9.63 -12.51
N ALA A 249 5.62 9.32 -11.44
CA ALA A 249 4.43 8.48 -11.52
C ALA A 249 3.33 9.13 -12.37
N ALA A 250 3.08 10.43 -12.21
CA ALA A 250 2.18 11.16 -13.10
C ALA A 250 2.66 11.10 -14.56
N TYR A 251 3.96 11.34 -14.79
CA TYR A 251 4.56 11.36 -16.12
C TYR A 251 4.41 10.03 -16.88
N VAL A 252 4.79 8.89 -16.28
CA VAL A 252 4.72 7.57 -16.96
C VAL A 252 3.28 7.12 -17.24
N ASN A 253 2.33 7.62 -16.44
CA ASN A 253 0.89 7.39 -16.61
C ASN A 253 0.23 8.40 -17.56
N GLY A 254 1.01 9.28 -18.21
CA GLY A 254 0.49 10.21 -19.21
C GLY A 254 -0.22 11.43 -18.61
N ARG A 255 0.04 11.75 -17.34
CA ARG A 255 -0.66 12.78 -16.57
C ARG A 255 0.24 13.96 -16.27
N ILE A 256 -0.41 15.08 -15.96
CA ILE A 256 0.22 16.37 -15.68
C ILE A 256 -0.37 16.88 -14.38
N ILE A 257 0.51 17.23 -13.46
CA ILE A 257 0.18 17.88 -12.20
C ILE A 257 0.10 19.37 -12.51
N ARG A 258 -1.04 19.98 -12.20
CA ARG A 258 -1.31 21.39 -12.46
C ARG A 258 -1.34 22.17 -11.16
N ASP A 259 -0.81 23.38 -11.20
CA ASP A 259 -1.03 24.36 -10.15
C ASP A 259 -2.50 24.85 -10.22
N PRO A 260 -3.29 24.72 -9.14
CA PRO A 260 -4.65 25.26 -9.09
C PRO A 260 -4.75 26.77 -9.34
N SER A 261 -3.66 27.52 -9.11
CA SER A 261 -3.57 28.97 -9.34
C SER A 261 -3.31 29.35 -10.80
N GLU A 262 -2.82 28.42 -11.63
CA GLU A 262 -2.62 28.66 -13.06
C GLU A 262 -3.92 28.40 -13.85
N ALA A 263 -4.62 29.48 -14.23
CA ALA A 263 -5.85 29.43 -15.03
C ALA A 263 -5.66 29.06 -16.53
N GLY A 264 -4.54 28.44 -16.91
CA GLY A 264 -4.10 28.30 -18.30
C GLY A 264 -4.21 26.89 -18.90
N THR A 265 -4.76 26.79 -20.11
CA THR A 265 -4.66 25.60 -20.97
C THR A 265 -3.31 25.55 -21.70
N LYS A 266 -2.17 25.52 -20.98
CA LYS A 266 -0.89 25.24 -21.63
C LYS A 266 -0.96 23.86 -22.28
N LYS A 267 -0.79 23.80 -23.60
CA LYS A 267 -0.65 22.53 -24.34
C LYS A 267 0.68 21.90 -23.92
N VAL A 268 0.64 21.03 -22.92
CA VAL A 268 1.80 20.25 -22.53
C VAL A 268 2.02 19.16 -23.59
N ALA A 269 3.25 19.02 -24.05
CA ALA A 269 3.63 18.00 -25.02
C ALA A 269 3.29 16.61 -24.45
N ARG A 270 2.87 15.67 -25.31
CA ARG A 270 2.59 14.30 -24.86
C ARG A 270 3.87 13.72 -24.24
N PRO A 271 3.78 13.13 -23.03
CA PRO A 271 4.93 12.54 -22.38
C PRO A 271 5.49 11.41 -23.25
N ARG A 272 6.81 11.29 -23.22
CA ARG A 272 7.51 10.27 -23.98
C ARG A 272 7.32 8.91 -23.34
N PRO A 273 7.26 7.82 -24.13
CA PRO A 273 7.22 6.49 -23.57
C PRO A 273 8.44 6.23 -22.68
N VAL A 274 8.16 5.85 -21.44
CA VAL A 274 9.15 5.37 -20.48
C VAL A 274 9.01 3.85 -20.42
N ALA A 275 10.14 3.16 -20.42
CA ALA A 275 10.19 1.71 -20.31
C ALA A 275 10.95 1.28 -19.06
N LEU A 276 10.55 0.15 -18.50
CA LEU A 276 11.27 -0.60 -17.47
C LEU A 276 11.41 -2.03 -17.98
N ARG A 277 12.63 -2.57 -18.04
CA ARG A 277 12.90 -3.89 -18.64
C ARG A 277 12.33 -4.00 -20.06
N GLY A 278 12.46 -2.93 -20.84
CA GLY A 278 11.95 -2.83 -22.22
C GLY A 278 10.44 -2.68 -22.34
N ARG A 279 9.68 -2.65 -21.25
CA ARG A 279 8.21 -2.63 -21.21
C ARG A 279 7.66 -1.35 -20.61
N ARG A 280 6.65 -0.76 -21.25
CA ARG A 280 6.02 0.49 -20.79
C ARG A 280 5.10 0.25 -19.59
N ASP A 281 4.29 -0.80 -19.66
CA ASP A 281 3.40 -1.29 -18.62
C ASP A 281 4.13 -1.52 -17.30
N LEU A 282 5.31 -2.15 -17.31
CA LEU A 282 6.08 -2.35 -16.08
C LEU A 282 6.52 -1.04 -15.41
N SER A 283 6.86 -0.02 -16.19
CA SER A 283 7.20 1.30 -15.62
C SER A 283 6.00 1.96 -14.95
N GLN A 284 4.79 1.73 -15.49
CA GLN A 284 3.55 2.22 -14.91
C GLN A 284 3.21 1.48 -13.61
N HIS A 285 3.30 0.14 -13.62
CA HIS A 285 3.12 -0.69 -12.43
C HIS A 285 4.06 -0.30 -11.29
N PHE A 286 5.35 -0.17 -11.61
CA PHE A 286 6.38 0.22 -10.65
C PHE A 286 6.10 1.60 -10.05
N MET A 287 5.92 2.63 -10.89
CA MET A 287 5.80 4.00 -10.38
C MET A 287 4.45 4.28 -9.73
N THR A 288 3.37 3.65 -10.19
CA THR A 288 2.07 3.75 -9.52
C THR A 288 2.13 3.13 -8.13
N SER A 289 2.76 1.95 -7.99
CA SER A 289 2.92 1.31 -6.68
C SER A 289 3.84 2.11 -5.75
N ALA A 290 4.90 2.72 -6.30
CA ALA A 290 5.77 3.62 -5.56
C ALA A 290 5.02 4.87 -5.07
N ALA A 291 4.24 5.52 -5.95
CA ALA A 291 3.43 6.69 -5.61
C ALA A 291 2.41 6.38 -4.51
N LEU A 292 1.71 5.26 -4.59
CA LEU A 292 0.79 4.81 -3.54
C LEU A 292 1.49 4.55 -2.21
N THR A 293 2.76 4.14 -2.23
CA THR A 293 3.55 3.85 -1.02
C THR A 293 4.10 5.12 -0.38
N VAL A 294 4.38 6.17 -1.15
CA VAL A 294 4.77 7.46 -0.57
C VAL A 294 3.54 8.28 -0.13
N GLU A 295 2.38 8.03 -0.74
CA GLU A 295 1.10 8.58 -0.31
C GLU A 295 0.48 7.81 0.86
N GLY A 296 0.70 6.49 0.96
CA GLY A 296 0.03 5.62 1.91
C GLY A 296 0.86 4.45 2.41
N ASN A 297 0.37 3.73 3.42
CA ASN A 297 1.08 2.59 4.00
C ASN A 297 1.07 1.37 3.05
N ASP A 298 2.08 0.51 3.16
CA ASP A 298 2.36 -0.64 2.29
C ASP A 298 1.20 -1.63 2.12
N ALA A 299 0.39 -1.79 3.16
CA ALA A 299 -0.76 -2.68 3.16
C ALA A 299 -1.80 -2.26 2.10
N LEU A 300 -1.97 -0.96 1.89
CA LEU A 300 -2.91 -0.41 0.92
C LEU A 300 -2.41 -0.62 -0.52
N SER A 301 -1.12 -0.42 -0.77
CA SER A 301 -0.50 -0.63 -2.08
C SER A 301 -0.58 -2.10 -2.52
N ASN A 302 -0.27 -3.03 -1.60
CA ASN A 302 -0.39 -4.47 -1.85
C ASN A 302 -1.85 -4.91 -2.08
N LEU A 303 -2.81 -4.34 -1.32
CA LEU A 303 -4.22 -4.63 -1.51
C LEU A 303 -4.72 -4.15 -2.88
N ILE A 304 -4.38 -2.93 -3.27
CA ILE A 304 -4.75 -2.37 -4.58
C ILE A 304 -4.12 -3.16 -5.73
N GLY A 305 -2.84 -3.52 -5.62
CA GLY A 305 -2.15 -4.35 -6.62
C GLY A 305 -2.86 -5.68 -6.84
N TRP A 306 -3.19 -6.38 -5.74
CA TRP A 306 -3.92 -7.64 -5.80
C TRP A 306 -5.34 -7.49 -6.39
N LEU A 307 -6.07 -6.43 -6.01
CA LEU A 307 -7.41 -6.14 -6.54
C LEU A 307 -7.40 -6.00 -8.07
N LYS A 308 -6.33 -5.41 -8.64
CA LYS A 308 -6.16 -5.29 -10.10
C LYS A 308 -5.86 -6.64 -10.75
N GLU A 309 -4.92 -7.41 -10.19
CA GLU A 309 -4.54 -8.71 -10.74
C GLU A 309 -5.71 -9.70 -10.81
N VAL A 310 -6.56 -9.71 -9.78
CA VAL A 310 -7.79 -10.51 -9.81
C VAL A 310 -8.81 -9.94 -10.77
N SER A 311 -8.89 -8.62 -10.91
CA SER A 311 -9.76 -7.99 -11.90
C SER A 311 -9.41 -8.40 -13.34
N ASP A 312 -8.13 -8.40 -13.69
CA ASP A 312 -7.65 -8.67 -15.04
C ASP A 312 -7.75 -10.15 -15.42
N SER A 313 -7.94 -11.03 -14.44
CA SER A 313 -8.10 -12.48 -14.65
C SER A 313 -9.48 -12.91 -15.20
N ASP A 314 -10.49 -12.02 -15.15
CA ASP A 314 -11.88 -12.25 -15.59
C ASP A 314 -12.29 -11.34 -16.77
N GLY A 315 -11.45 -11.28 -17.82
CA GLY A 315 -11.74 -10.58 -19.07
C GLY A 315 -10.76 -9.46 -19.47
N GLY A 316 -9.63 -9.32 -18.77
CA GLY A 316 -8.52 -8.43 -19.12
C GLY A 316 -7.33 -9.16 -19.74
N SER A 317 -6.12 -8.62 -19.55
CA SER A 317 -4.85 -9.21 -20.03
C SER A 317 -4.45 -10.52 -19.33
N GLY A 318 -5.11 -10.89 -18.24
CA GLY A 318 -4.77 -12.05 -17.40
C GLY A 318 -3.76 -11.72 -16.29
N PHE A 319 -3.64 -12.62 -15.32
CA PHE A 319 -2.71 -12.50 -14.19
C PHE A 319 -1.24 -12.51 -14.68
N SER A 320 -0.42 -11.60 -14.15
CA SER A 320 0.98 -11.41 -14.54
C SER A 320 1.92 -11.31 -13.33
N PHE A 321 2.80 -12.30 -13.18
CA PHE A 321 3.84 -12.26 -12.16
C PHE A 321 4.92 -11.20 -12.46
N ALA A 322 5.10 -10.78 -13.73
CA ALA A 322 5.98 -9.68 -14.07
C ALA A 322 5.42 -8.33 -13.59
N ASP A 323 4.11 -8.11 -13.76
CA ASP A 323 3.43 -6.90 -13.26
C ASP A 323 3.49 -6.84 -11.73
N MET A 324 3.26 -7.99 -11.06
CA MET A 324 3.41 -8.10 -9.62
C MET A 324 4.85 -7.83 -9.15
N THR A 325 5.84 -8.31 -9.90
CA THR A 325 7.26 -8.04 -9.63
C THR A 325 7.56 -6.55 -9.72
N ALA A 326 7.03 -5.87 -10.75
CA ALA A 326 7.19 -4.42 -10.89
C ALA A 326 6.49 -3.65 -9.76
N ASN A 327 5.28 -4.06 -9.37
CA ASN A 327 4.56 -3.47 -8.24
C ASN A 327 5.38 -3.57 -6.94
N ARG A 328 5.84 -4.78 -6.60
CA ARG A 328 6.61 -5.05 -5.36
C ARG A 328 7.96 -4.35 -5.35
N ALA A 329 8.65 -4.33 -6.49
CA ALA A 329 9.90 -3.58 -6.62
C ALA A 329 9.67 -2.06 -6.44
N GLY A 330 8.57 -1.53 -6.97
CA GLY A 330 8.16 -0.14 -6.77
C GLY A 330 7.87 0.22 -5.31
N ILE A 331 7.17 -0.65 -4.59
CA ILE A 331 6.94 -0.52 -3.14
C ILE A 331 8.28 -0.50 -2.40
N ARG A 332 9.16 -1.47 -2.68
CA ARG A 332 10.46 -1.58 -2.02
C ARG A 332 11.36 -0.37 -2.30
N PHE A 333 11.31 0.15 -3.52
CA PHE A 333 11.99 1.37 -3.93
C PHE A 333 11.49 2.59 -3.15
N ALA A 334 10.17 2.80 -3.09
CA ALA A 334 9.56 3.91 -2.35
C ALA A 334 9.94 3.88 -0.87
N ARG A 335 9.92 2.70 -0.24
CA ARG A 335 10.37 2.52 1.16
C ARG A 335 11.79 3.01 1.37
N LEU A 336 12.73 2.55 0.54
CA LEU A 336 14.12 3.02 0.64
C LEU A 336 14.22 4.54 0.44
N ALA A 337 13.38 5.10 -0.43
CA ALA A 337 13.37 6.51 -0.76
C ALA A 337 12.82 7.41 0.35
N THR A 338 11.87 6.92 1.17
CA THR A 338 11.10 7.78 2.10
C THR A 338 11.02 7.32 3.56
N GLU A 339 11.33 6.07 3.91
CA GLU A 339 11.19 5.57 5.30
C GLU A 339 12.18 6.23 6.27
N SER A 340 13.35 6.66 5.79
CA SER A 340 14.34 7.32 6.64
C SER A 340 15.23 8.28 5.85
N PRO A 341 15.72 9.37 6.47
CA PRO A 341 16.68 10.26 5.84
C PRO A 341 17.98 9.57 5.42
N ALA A 342 18.39 8.51 6.12
CA ALA A 342 19.59 7.74 5.78
C ALA A 342 19.40 6.93 4.48
N GLY A 343 18.24 6.25 4.36
CA GLY A 343 17.85 5.53 3.13
C GLY A 343 17.69 6.49 1.95
N ALA A 344 16.98 7.60 2.17
CA ALA A 344 16.76 8.65 1.18
C ALA A 344 18.08 9.18 0.61
N ARG A 345 19.03 9.57 1.48
CA ARG A 345 20.36 10.02 1.03
C ARG A 345 21.18 8.93 0.36
N ARG A 346 21.03 7.67 0.78
CA ARG A 346 21.70 6.54 0.12
C ARG A 346 21.21 6.38 -1.31
N LEU A 347 19.90 6.47 -1.53
CA LEU A 347 19.31 6.44 -2.86
C LEU A 347 19.81 7.62 -3.72
N GLN A 348 19.83 8.84 -3.17
CA GLN A 348 20.32 10.02 -3.89
C GLN A 348 21.79 9.90 -4.30
N ARG A 349 22.65 9.38 -3.42
CA ARG A 349 24.06 9.10 -3.76
C ARG A 349 24.20 8.13 -4.93
N LEU A 350 23.41 7.05 -4.94
CA LEU A 350 23.42 6.08 -6.03
C LEU A 350 22.84 6.68 -7.32
N ALA A 351 21.79 7.49 -7.22
CA ALA A 351 21.21 8.23 -8.34
C ALA A 351 22.23 9.14 -9.03
N ARG A 352 23.09 9.83 -8.27
CA ARG A 352 24.19 10.64 -8.81
C ARG A 352 25.24 9.83 -9.56
N SER A 353 25.48 8.59 -9.15
CA SER A 353 26.37 7.67 -9.86
C SER A 353 25.73 7.10 -11.13
N GLY A 354 24.41 7.27 -11.30
CA GLY A 354 23.62 6.72 -12.40
C GLY A 354 23.06 5.35 -12.04
N LEU A 355 21.74 5.29 -11.83
CA LEU A 355 21.01 4.04 -11.67
C LEU A 355 20.87 3.34 -13.03
N SER A 356 21.04 2.04 -12.98
CA SER A 356 20.59 1.09 -13.99
C SER A 356 19.29 0.43 -13.55
N GLU A 357 18.54 -0.17 -14.48
CA GLU A 357 17.33 -0.93 -14.13
C GLU A 357 17.66 -2.15 -13.26
N GLU A 358 18.86 -2.71 -13.41
CA GLU A 358 19.35 -3.86 -12.63
C GLU A 358 19.53 -3.53 -11.15
N ASP A 359 19.74 -2.25 -10.82
CA ASP A 359 19.91 -1.83 -9.43
C ASP A 359 18.64 -2.03 -8.61
N PHE A 360 17.45 -1.94 -9.22
CA PHE A 360 16.18 -1.90 -8.46
C PHE A 360 15.07 -2.82 -9.01
N MET A 361 15.18 -3.32 -10.23
CA MET A 361 14.17 -4.20 -10.82
C MET A 361 14.83 -5.51 -11.22
N PRO A 362 14.38 -6.69 -10.75
CA PRO A 362 14.91 -7.95 -11.24
C PRO A 362 14.52 -8.24 -12.70
N GLU A 363 15.15 -9.26 -13.29
CA GLU A 363 14.71 -9.81 -14.57
C GLU A 363 13.34 -10.48 -14.41
N ILE A 364 12.50 -10.27 -15.42
CA ILE A 364 11.14 -10.82 -15.49
C ILE A 364 11.09 -12.14 -16.26
N ASP A 365 12.21 -12.56 -16.85
CA ASP A 365 12.26 -13.76 -17.68
C ASP A 365 11.87 -15.00 -16.86
N GLY A 366 11.05 -15.85 -17.48
CA GLY A 366 10.51 -17.07 -16.88
C GLY A 366 9.39 -16.85 -15.86
N LEU A 367 8.93 -15.61 -15.63
CA LEU A 367 7.73 -15.36 -14.84
C LEU A 367 6.47 -15.66 -15.67
N PRO A 368 5.49 -16.40 -15.13
CA PRO A 368 4.24 -16.64 -15.83
C PRO A 368 3.42 -15.35 -15.99
N GLU A 369 2.85 -15.14 -17.17
CA GLU A 369 2.04 -13.97 -17.49
C GLU A 369 0.83 -14.34 -18.35
N GLY A 370 -0.15 -13.44 -18.43
CA GLY A 370 -1.35 -13.62 -19.25
C GLY A 370 -2.24 -14.78 -18.80
N MET A 371 -2.18 -15.16 -17.53
CA MET A 371 -2.91 -16.32 -17.04
C MET A 371 -4.39 -15.98 -16.81
N SER A 372 -5.30 -16.75 -17.42
CA SER A 372 -6.72 -16.68 -17.03
C SER A 372 -6.88 -17.09 -15.56
N HIS A 373 -7.97 -16.66 -14.91
CA HIS A 373 -8.29 -17.09 -13.55
C HIS A 373 -8.26 -18.63 -13.41
N ARG A 374 -8.81 -19.35 -14.39
CA ARG A 374 -8.81 -20.83 -14.40
C ARG A 374 -7.41 -21.42 -14.49
N SER A 375 -6.55 -20.88 -15.34
CA SER A 375 -5.15 -21.33 -15.45
C SER A 375 -4.37 -21.03 -14.17
N PHE A 376 -4.57 -19.83 -13.60
CA PHE A 376 -3.95 -19.45 -12.33
C PHE A 376 -4.35 -20.39 -11.19
N VAL A 377 -5.65 -20.66 -11.01
CA VAL A 377 -6.12 -21.57 -9.96
C VAL A 377 -5.61 -23.00 -10.16
N ARG A 378 -5.53 -23.48 -11.41
CA ARG A 378 -4.98 -24.80 -11.73
C ARG A 378 -3.50 -24.92 -11.37
N ASP A 379 -2.70 -23.91 -11.72
CA ASP A 379 -1.24 -23.99 -11.67
C ASP A 379 -0.67 -23.50 -10.31
N PHE A 380 -1.35 -22.55 -9.67
CA PHE A 380 -0.91 -21.91 -8.42
C PHE A 380 -1.83 -22.15 -7.21
N GLY A 381 -3.04 -22.66 -7.44
CA GLY A 381 -4.07 -22.85 -6.42
C GLY A 381 -4.75 -21.54 -6.02
N ASP A 382 -5.32 -21.52 -4.83
CA ASP A 382 -5.78 -20.27 -4.21
C ASP A 382 -4.60 -19.39 -3.77
N PRO A 383 -4.78 -18.08 -3.53
CA PRO A 383 -3.74 -17.18 -3.01
C PRO A 383 -3.13 -17.58 -1.65
N GLY A 384 -3.71 -18.56 -0.94
CA GLY A 384 -3.12 -19.22 0.23
C GLY A 384 -2.30 -20.48 -0.09
N GLY A 385 -2.31 -20.92 -1.35
CA GLY A 385 -1.68 -22.13 -1.86
C GLY A 385 -0.15 -22.07 -1.86
N GLN A 386 0.48 -23.22 -1.66
CA GLN A 386 1.95 -23.31 -1.55
C GLN A 386 2.67 -22.95 -2.85
N ALA A 387 2.06 -23.19 -4.02
CA ALA A 387 2.67 -22.84 -5.31
C ALA A 387 2.71 -21.33 -5.51
N TYR A 388 1.61 -20.61 -5.24
CA TYR A 388 1.58 -19.15 -5.24
C TYR A 388 2.58 -18.56 -4.23
N LYS A 389 2.56 -19.01 -2.98
CA LYS A 389 3.48 -18.52 -1.93
C LYS A 389 4.96 -18.68 -2.32
N ARG A 390 5.33 -19.82 -2.91
CA ARG A 390 6.71 -20.04 -3.41
C ARG A 390 7.07 -19.08 -4.54
N MET A 391 6.14 -18.78 -5.44
CA MET A 391 6.38 -17.80 -6.50
C MET A 391 6.58 -16.38 -5.94
N ILE A 392 5.75 -15.98 -4.96
CA ILE A 392 5.90 -14.70 -4.27
C ILE A 392 7.26 -14.61 -3.56
N LEU A 393 7.63 -15.64 -2.80
CA LEU A 393 8.93 -15.69 -2.13
C LEU A 393 10.08 -15.59 -3.13
N ASN A 394 9.99 -16.28 -4.27
CA ASN A 394 11.00 -16.16 -5.32
C ASN A 394 11.10 -14.75 -5.89
N ILE A 395 9.97 -14.06 -6.09
CA ILE A 395 9.94 -12.66 -6.54
C ILE A 395 10.59 -11.75 -5.49
N ASP A 396 10.25 -11.92 -4.22
CA ASP A 396 10.82 -11.13 -3.13
C ASP A 396 12.34 -11.33 -3.02
N GLU A 397 12.82 -12.56 -3.11
CA GLU A 397 14.25 -12.87 -3.13
C GLU A 397 14.96 -12.23 -4.33
N ARG A 398 14.34 -12.28 -5.52
CA ARG A 398 14.88 -11.60 -6.72
C ARG A 398 14.99 -10.09 -6.47
N ILE A 399 13.99 -9.47 -5.84
CA ILE A 399 14.00 -8.05 -5.50
C ILE A 399 15.09 -7.76 -4.46
N GLU A 400 15.09 -8.41 -3.29
CA GLU A 400 16.09 -8.13 -2.23
C GLU A 400 17.54 -8.42 -2.67
N SER A 401 17.72 -9.29 -3.66
CA SER A 401 19.04 -9.54 -4.27
C SER A 401 19.55 -8.40 -5.15
N ARG A 402 18.75 -7.37 -5.46
CA ARG A 402 19.17 -6.25 -6.31
C ARG A 402 20.18 -5.33 -5.59
N PRO A 403 21.18 -4.77 -6.30
CA PRO A 403 22.21 -3.91 -5.70
C PRO A 403 21.66 -2.78 -4.82
N LEU A 404 20.55 -2.17 -5.21
CA LEU A 404 19.94 -1.09 -4.43
C LEU A 404 19.42 -1.56 -3.08
N PHE A 405 18.92 -2.80 -2.96
CA PHE A 405 18.25 -3.30 -1.75
C PHE A 405 19.14 -4.16 -0.85
N ARG A 406 20.29 -4.61 -1.35
CA ARG A 406 21.29 -5.28 -0.51
C ARG A 406 21.71 -4.36 0.64
N ARG A 407 21.56 -4.86 1.86
CA ARG A 407 22.21 -4.26 3.04
C ARG A 407 23.71 -4.27 2.79
N SER A 408 24.34 -3.10 2.83
CA SER A 408 25.80 -3.01 2.90
C SER A 408 26.22 -3.82 4.13
N ALA A 409 27.10 -4.82 3.96
CA ALA A 409 27.78 -5.42 5.10
C ALA A 409 28.52 -4.28 5.81
N GLY A 410 28.02 -3.92 6.99
CA GLY A 410 28.62 -2.90 7.85
C GLY A 410 29.78 -3.47 8.63
#